data_AF-A0A0L0F7T1-F1
#
_entry.id   AF-A0A0L0F7T1-F1
#
_cell.length_a   1.000
_cell.length_b   1.000
_cell.length_c   1.000
_cell.angle_alpha   90.00
_cell.angle_beta   90.00
_cell.angle_gamma   90.00
#
_symmetry.space_group_name_H-M   'P 1'
#
loop_
_entity.id
_entity.type
_entity.pdbx_description
1 polymer ?
#
loop_
_entity_poly.entity_id
_entity_poly.type
_entity_poly.pdbx_seq_one_letter_code
_entity_poly.pdbx_strand_id
1 'polypeptide(L)'
;EALLDVLCVERLHALDPPARAAVLNALQVSETIRAHPRGQEWARHIICHSEGIQLNLMKLLLDNTGTYHNLHKLVYTDVTDPMIRESIIRHIRTQALLLRDQRDEGEYIMLKATGDQLPRNHKHKDDDLPFADVTVRSRRHQVRE
;
A
#
# COMPACT_ATOMS: atom_id res chain seq x y z
N GLU A 1 18.00 -6.67 16.92
CA GLU A 1 16.80 -7.44 16.49
C GLU A 1 15.63 -7.28 17.46
N ALA A 2 15.80 -7.51 18.76
CA ALA A 2 14.72 -7.41 19.76
C ALA A 2 13.85 -6.14 19.66
N LEU A 3 14.44 -4.96 19.44
CA LEU A 3 13.68 -3.72 19.27
C LEU A 3 12.79 -3.72 18.00
N LEU A 4 13.30 -4.25 16.87
CA LEU A 4 12.53 -4.30 15.62
C LEU A 4 11.36 -5.27 15.73
N ASP A 5 11.52 -6.37 16.47
CA ASP A 5 10.41 -7.28 16.76
C ASP A 5 9.33 -6.62 17.62
N VAL A 6 9.74 -5.87 18.65
CA VAL A 6 8.79 -5.09 19.45
C VAL A 6 8.01 -4.11 18.58
N LEU A 7 8.67 -3.37 17.71
CA LEU A 7 8.03 -2.33 16.89
C LEU A 7 7.19 -2.90 15.72
N CYS A 8 7.69 -3.94 15.05
CA CYS A 8 7.11 -4.46 13.81
C CYS A 8 6.14 -5.63 14.04
N VAL A 9 6.13 -6.23 15.24
CA VAL A 9 5.32 -7.42 15.54
C VAL A 9 4.52 -7.21 16.83
N GLU A 10 5.18 -7.03 17.97
CA GLU A 10 4.50 -7.12 19.28
C GLU A 10 3.62 -5.89 19.58
N ARG A 11 4.14 -4.70 19.30
CA ARG A 11 3.50 -3.41 19.63
C ARG A 11 3.12 -2.59 18.40
N LEU A 12 3.03 -3.24 17.24
CA LEU A 12 2.65 -2.57 15.99
C LEU A 12 1.29 -1.86 16.09
N HIS A 13 0.35 -2.44 16.85
CA HIS A 13 -0.97 -1.85 17.12
C HIS A 13 -0.91 -0.54 17.92
N ALA A 14 0.14 -0.33 18.72
CA ALA A 14 0.33 0.88 19.50
C ALA A 14 0.98 2.01 18.68
N LEU A 15 1.47 1.71 17.47
CA LEU A 15 1.98 2.71 16.54
C LEU A 15 0.82 3.27 15.71
N ASP A 16 0.74 4.59 15.63
CA ASP A 16 -0.15 5.27 14.71
C ASP A 16 0.36 5.15 13.26
N PRO A 17 -0.49 5.43 12.24
CA PRO A 17 -0.08 5.26 10.84
C PRO A 17 1.18 6.07 10.45
N PRO A 18 1.38 7.32 10.91
CA PRO A 18 2.63 8.04 10.69
C PRO A 18 3.86 7.33 11.27
N ALA A 19 3.79 6.82 12.51
CA ALA A 19 4.91 6.08 13.09
C ALA A 19 5.21 4.78 12.33
N ARG A 20 4.17 4.04 11.89
CA ARG A 20 4.34 2.85 11.05
C ARG A 20 5.02 3.18 9.72
N ALA A 21 4.61 4.26 9.07
CA ALA A 21 5.25 4.73 7.83
C ALA A 21 6.71 5.12 8.06
N ALA A 22 7.02 5.81 9.16
CA ALA A 22 8.39 6.19 9.52
C ALA A 22 9.28 4.96 9.76
N VAL A 23 8.79 3.95 10.49
CA VAL A 23 9.52 2.69 10.71
C VAL A 23 9.76 1.98 9.37
N LEU A 24 8.73 1.87 8.53
CA LEU A 24 8.85 1.20 7.24
C LEU A 24 9.81 1.92 6.28
N ASN A 25 9.81 3.26 6.29
CA ASN A 25 10.79 4.06 5.55
C ASN A 25 12.21 3.84 6.08
N ALA A 26 12.41 3.83 7.40
CA ALA A 26 13.72 3.57 8.00
C ALA A 26 14.26 2.18 7.64
N LEU A 27 13.39 1.16 7.58
CA LEU A 27 13.75 -0.18 7.12
C LEU A 27 14.19 -0.20 5.64
N GLN A 28 13.55 0.59 4.78
CA GLN A 28 13.96 0.74 3.38
C GLN A 28 15.28 1.49 3.23
N VAL A 29 15.44 2.63 3.91
CA VAL A 29 16.65 3.48 3.83
C VAL A 29 17.88 2.73 4.33
N SER A 30 17.72 1.92 5.38
CA SER A 30 18.80 1.09 5.92
C SER A 30 19.05 -0.20 5.14
N GLU A 31 18.30 -0.45 4.06
CA GLU A 31 18.32 -1.69 3.27
C GLU A 31 18.04 -2.97 4.10
N THR A 32 17.54 -2.81 5.33
CA THR A 32 17.24 -3.91 6.27
C THR A 32 16.25 -4.91 5.68
N ILE A 33 15.30 -4.43 4.86
CA ILE A 33 14.28 -5.28 4.22
C ILE A 33 14.90 -6.38 3.37
N ARG A 34 15.97 -6.06 2.63
CA ARG A 34 16.70 -7.03 1.81
C ARG A 34 17.75 -7.80 2.57
N ALA A 35 18.49 -7.10 3.42
CA ALA A 35 19.69 -7.63 4.05
C ALA A 35 19.37 -8.59 5.22
N HIS A 36 18.23 -8.42 5.88
CA HIS A 36 17.88 -9.16 7.08
C HIS A 36 16.90 -10.31 6.78
N PRO A 37 17.09 -11.53 7.34
CA PRO A 37 16.20 -12.67 7.10
C PRO A 37 14.73 -12.40 7.41
N ARG A 38 14.47 -11.53 8.40
CA ARG A 38 13.11 -11.12 8.83
C ARG A 38 12.66 -9.78 8.26
N GLY A 39 13.50 -9.09 7.49
CA GLY A 39 13.23 -7.73 7.01
C GLY A 39 11.94 -7.63 6.19
N GLN A 40 11.75 -8.58 5.27
CA GLN A 40 10.53 -8.66 4.44
C GLN A 40 9.29 -9.00 5.25
N GLU A 41 9.44 -9.82 6.30
CA GLU A 41 8.35 -10.20 7.17
C GLU A 41 7.88 -9.04 8.05
N TRP A 42 8.82 -8.22 8.55
CA TRP A 42 8.47 -6.97 9.23
C TRP A 42 7.74 -6.00 8.30
N ALA A 43 8.19 -5.85 7.06
CA ALA A 43 7.49 -5.04 6.06
C ALA A 43 6.07 -5.57 5.80
N ARG A 44 5.93 -6.88 5.63
CA ARG A 44 4.63 -7.56 5.48
C ARG A 44 3.71 -7.26 6.66
N HIS A 45 4.18 -7.46 7.89
CA HIS A 45 3.40 -7.20 9.10
C HIS A 45 2.95 -5.75 9.19
N ILE A 46 3.85 -4.78 8.97
CA ILE A 46 3.52 -3.36 9.02
C ILE A 46 2.41 -3.00 8.01
N ILE A 47 2.52 -3.49 6.76
CA ILE A 47 1.56 -3.17 5.71
C ILE A 47 0.23 -3.91 5.95
N CYS A 48 0.27 -5.21 6.24
CA CYS A 48 -0.92 -6.04 6.42
C CYS A 48 -1.68 -5.74 7.72
N HIS A 49 -1.07 -5.06 8.69
CA HIS A 49 -1.77 -4.59 9.89
C HIS A 49 -2.53 -3.26 9.67
N SER A 50 -2.24 -2.55 8.59
CA SER A 50 -2.89 -1.26 8.30
C SER A 50 -4.05 -1.44 7.33
N GLU A 51 -5.20 -0.87 7.68
CA GLU A 51 -6.46 -1.07 6.97
C GLU A 51 -7.08 0.27 6.56
N GLY A 52 -7.90 0.23 5.50
CA GLY A 52 -8.67 1.36 5.01
C GLY A 52 -7.88 2.67 4.91
N ILE A 53 -8.37 3.69 5.61
CA ILE A 53 -7.78 5.04 5.61
C ILE A 53 -6.35 5.03 6.16
N GLN A 54 -6.03 4.16 7.13
CA GLN A 54 -4.68 4.09 7.71
C GLN A 54 -3.66 3.65 6.66
N LEU A 55 -4.02 2.63 5.86
CA LEU A 55 -3.16 2.16 4.77
C LEU A 55 -2.97 3.22 3.69
N ASN A 56 -4.03 3.96 3.34
CA ASN A 56 -3.94 5.08 2.40
C ASN A 56 -3.05 6.21 2.92
N LEU A 57 -3.17 6.56 4.20
CA LEU A 57 -2.32 7.57 4.83
C LEU A 57 -0.85 7.12 4.82
N MET A 58 -0.57 5.86 5.15
CA MET A 58 0.79 5.32 5.08
C MET A 58 1.36 5.37 3.66
N LYS A 59 0.58 4.98 2.65
CA LYS A 59 0.99 5.10 1.24
C LYS A 59 1.35 6.54 0.90
N LEU A 60 0.48 7.49 1.26
CA LEU A 60 0.71 8.91 1.00
C LEU A 60 2.01 9.41 1.64
N LEU A 61 2.26 9.04 2.90
CA LEU A 61 3.45 9.44 3.63
C LEU A 61 4.73 8.86 3.03
N LEU A 62 4.71 7.59 2.58
CA LEU A 62 5.87 6.96 1.94
C LEU A 62 6.17 7.56 0.56
N ASP A 63 5.14 7.76 -0.25
CA ASP A 63 5.30 8.25 -1.62
C ASP A 63 5.69 9.75 -1.66
N ASN A 64 5.29 10.54 -0.67
CA ASN A 64 5.57 11.97 -0.59
C ASN A 64 6.88 12.34 0.11
N THR A 65 7.75 11.37 0.41
CA THR A 65 9.06 11.68 1.03
C THR A 65 10.02 12.44 0.10
N GLY A 66 9.73 12.49 -1.20
CA GLY A 66 10.64 13.05 -2.21
C GLY A 66 11.89 12.19 -2.45
N THR A 67 11.93 10.98 -1.88
CA THR A 67 13.01 10.02 -2.06
C THR A 67 12.58 8.88 -2.99
N TYR A 68 13.53 8.05 -3.39
CA TYR A 68 13.24 6.84 -4.17
C TYR A 68 12.65 5.69 -3.33
N HIS A 69 12.57 5.83 -2.00
CA HIS A 69 12.03 4.85 -1.05
C HIS A 69 10.50 4.92 -0.94
N ASN A 70 9.82 4.73 -2.07
CA ASN A 70 8.36 4.75 -2.18
C ASN A 70 7.75 3.34 -2.07
N LEU A 71 6.42 3.27 -1.96
CA LEU A 71 5.72 1.98 -1.81
C LEU A 71 5.93 1.06 -3.02
N HIS A 72 6.08 1.62 -4.21
CA HIS A 72 6.34 0.83 -5.42
C HIS A 72 7.71 0.13 -5.36
N LYS A 73 8.78 0.85 -5.01
CA LYS A 73 10.11 0.27 -4.81
C LYS A 73 10.08 -0.80 -3.73
N LEU A 74 9.40 -0.52 -2.61
CA LEU A 74 9.27 -1.47 -1.52
C LEU A 74 8.72 -2.81 -2.01
N VAL A 75 7.57 -2.80 -2.69
CA VAL A 75 6.86 -4.02 -3.10
C VAL A 75 7.55 -4.76 -4.23
N TYR A 76 8.00 -4.05 -5.26
CA TYR A 76 8.48 -4.69 -6.49
C TYR A 76 9.99 -4.85 -6.55
N THR A 77 10.71 -4.09 -5.74
CA THR A 77 12.16 -4.12 -5.72
C THR A 77 12.62 -4.76 -4.40
N ASP A 78 12.24 -4.21 -3.24
CA ASP A 78 12.86 -4.56 -1.95
C ASP A 78 12.35 -5.88 -1.37
N VAL A 79 11.09 -6.22 -1.57
CA VAL A 79 10.53 -7.54 -1.26
C VAL A 79 10.86 -8.52 -2.39
N THR A 80 11.84 -9.39 -2.13
CA THR A 80 12.30 -10.39 -3.10
C THR A 80 11.47 -11.68 -3.06
N ASP A 81 10.94 -12.06 -1.89
CA ASP A 81 10.12 -13.26 -1.72
C ASP A 81 8.75 -13.08 -2.42
N PRO A 82 8.42 -13.92 -3.43
CA PRO A 82 7.17 -13.82 -4.16
C PRO A 82 5.93 -14.06 -3.30
N MET A 83 6.01 -14.90 -2.26
CA MET A 83 4.87 -15.19 -1.37
C MET A 83 4.57 -14.00 -0.48
N ILE A 84 5.60 -13.36 0.06
CA ILE A 84 5.45 -12.13 0.85
C ILE A 84 4.90 -10.99 -0.03
N ARG A 85 5.46 -10.82 -1.22
CA ARG A 85 5.01 -9.80 -2.18
C ARG A 85 3.55 -9.98 -2.54
N GLU A 86 3.13 -11.22 -2.86
CA GLU A 86 1.74 -11.53 -3.19
C GLU A 86 0.81 -11.29 -2.00
N SER A 87 1.22 -11.62 -0.76
CA SER A 87 0.46 -11.30 0.44
C SER A 87 0.21 -9.79 0.59
N ILE A 88 1.23 -8.97 0.35
CA ILE A 88 1.13 -7.52 0.42
C ILE A 88 0.20 -6.98 -0.66
N ILE A 89 0.39 -7.40 -1.92
CA ILE A 89 -0.43 -6.97 -3.05
C ILE A 89 -1.90 -7.33 -2.84
N ARG A 90 -2.17 -8.56 -2.39
CA ARG A 90 -3.52 -9.02 -2.10
C ARG A 90 -4.19 -8.16 -1.03
N HIS A 91 -3.49 -7.90 0.08
CA HIS A 91 -4.00 -7.05 1.16
C HIS A 91 -4.34 -5.65 0.66
N ILE A 92 -3.41 -5.00 -0.05
CA ILE A 92 -3.63 -3.65 -0.62
C ILE A 92 -4.85 -3.66 -1.56
N ARG A 93 -5.00 -4.67 -2.41
CA ARG A 93 -6.15 -4.80 -3.31
C ARG A 93 -7.45 -4.95 -2.54
N THR A 94 -7.49 -5.82 -1.53
CA THR A 94 -8.68 -6.03 -0.69
C THR A 94 -9.09 -4.73 0.00
N GLN A 95 -8.14 -4.03 0.63
CA GLN A 95 -8.42 -2.76 1.31
C GLN A 95 -8.89 -1.66 0.34
N ALA A 96 -8.36 -1.62 -0.88
CA ALA A 96 -8.81 -0.68 -1.90
C ALA A 96 -10.26 -0.93 -2.34
N LEU A 97 -10.67 -2.20 -2.47
CA LEU A 97 -12.06 -2.56 -2.80
C LEU A 97 -13.02 -2.18 -1.67
N LEU A 98 -12.66 -2.53 -0.42
CA LEU A 98 -13.48 -2.17 0.75
C LEU A 98 -13.66 -0.66 0.89
N LEU A 99 -12.62 0.12 0.63
CA LEU A 99 -12.70 1.58 0.68
C LEU A 99 -13.56 2.19 -0.44
N ARG A 100 -13.63 1.54 -1.62
CA ARG A 100 -14.53 1.98 -2.70
C ARG A 100 -15.98 1.76 -2.31
N ASP A 101 -16.29 0.56 -1.83
CA ASP A 101 -17.63 0.19 -1.37
C ASP A 101 -18.13 1.15 -0.26
N GLN A 102 -17.28 1.44 0.73
CA GLN A 102 -17.59 2.42 1.78
C GLN A 102 -17.81 3.86 1.28
N ARG A 103 -17.12 4.28 0.21
CA ARG A 103 -17.33 5.61 -0.38
C ARG A 103 -18.67 5.67 -1.10
N ASP A 104 -19.01 4.63 -1.84
CA ASP A 104 -20.27 4.55 -2.57
C ASP A 104 -21.45 4.52 -1.58
N GLU A 105 -21.33 3.81 -0.45
CA GLU A 105 -22.31 3.84 0.65
C GLU A 105 -22.42 5.23 1.31
N GLY A 106 -21.29 5.88 1.60
CA GLY A 106 -21.27 7.21 2.20
C GLY A 106 -21.89 8.28 1.28
N GLU A 107 -21.58 8.23 -0.01
CA GLU A 107 -22.17 9.10 -1.02
C GLU A 107 -23.69 8.85 -1.17
N TYR A 108 -24.11 7.58 -1.13
CA TYR A 108 -25.52 7.20 -1.14
C TYR A 108 -26.28 7.74 0.07
N ILE A 109 -25.71 7.66 1.27
CA ILE A 109 -26.30 8.22 2.50
C ILE A 109 -26.39 9.74 2.41
N MET A 110 -25.34 10.40 1.91
CA MET A 110 -25.32 11.85 1.73
C MET A 110 -26.37 12.31 0.73
N LEU A 111 -26.49 11.68 -0.45
CA LEU A 111 -27.49 12.00 -1.46
C LEU A 111 -28.93 11.86 -0.92
N LYS A 112 -29.19 10.81 -0.13
CA LYS A 112 -30.48 10.66 0.57
C LYS A 112 -30.73 11.75 1.61
N ALA A 113 -29.70 12.16 2.35
CA ALA A 113 -29.83 13.19 3.38
C ALA A 113 -30.10 14.58 2.77
N THR A 114 -29.57 14.87 1.57
CA THR A 114 -29.83 16.13 0.85
C THR A 114 -31.14 16.13 0.06
N GLY A 115 -31.83 14.99 -0.04
CA GLY A 115 -33.07 14.86 -0.81
C GLY A 115 -32.87 14.80 -2.33
N ASP A 116 -31.63 14.65 -2.79
CA ASP A 116 -31.30 14.56 -4.21
C ASP A 116 -31.64 13.17 -4.77
N GLN A 117 -32.14 13.13 -6.00
CA GLN A 117 -32.54 11.89 -6.65
C GLN A 117 -31.30 11.06 -7.03
N LEU A 118 -31.20 9.85 -6.48
CA LEU A 118 -30.13 8.91 -6.79
C LEU A 118 -30.08 8.58 -8.30
N PRO A 119 -28.89 8.52 -8.93
CA PRO A 119 -28.76 8.12 -10.32
C PRO A 119 -29.21 6.66 -10.50
N ARG A 120 -30.12 6.43 -11.46
CA ARG A 120 -30.83 5.15 -11.67
C ARG A 120 -29.98 3.96 -12.17
N ASN A 121 -28.66 4.05 -12.23
CA ASN A 121 -27.80 2.97 -12.74
C ASN A 121 -26.41 2.98 -12.06
N HIS A 122 -26.30 2.39 -10.88
CA HIS A 122 -25.01 1.84 -10.43
C HIS A 122 -24.90 0.41 -10.96
N LYS A 123 -24.48 0.28 -12.23
CA LYS A 123 -23.82 -0.95 -12.66
C LYS A 123 -22.39 -0.83 -12.14
N HIS A 124 -22.03 -1.63 -11.13
CA HIS A 124 -20.63 -1.87 -10.78
C HIS A 124 -19.89 -2.25 -12.08
N LYS A 125 -19.06 -1.34 -12.58
CA LYS A 125 -18.08 -1.67 -13.60
C LYS A 125 -16.92 -2.37 -12.89
N ASP A 126 -16.90 -3.69 -12.96
CA ASP A 126 -15.82 -4.53 -12.44
C ASP A 126 -14.48 -4.35 -13.21
N ASP A 127 -14.37 -3.39 -14.13
CA ASP A 127 -13.29 -3.33 -15.13
C ASP A 127 -12.15 -2.32 -14.83
N ASP A 128 -12.22 -1.48 -13.80
CA ASP A 128 -11.18 -0.48 -13.49
C ASP A 128 -10.34 -0.86 -12.25
N LEU A 129 -9.51 -1.90 -12.40
CA LEU A 129 -8.40 -2.22 -11.50
C LEU A 129 -7.23 -1.24 -11.78
N PRO A 130 -6.84 -0.34 -10.85
CA PRO A 130 -5.85 0.70 -11.13
C PRO A 130 -4.39 0.23 -11.05
N PHE A 131 -4.13 -1.07 -11.24
CA PHE A 131 -2.76 -1.62 -11.18
C PHE A 131 -2.39 -2.50 -12.38
N ALA A 132 -3.17 -2.46 -13.47
CA ALA A 132 -2.88 -3.24 -14.67
C ALA A 132 -1.78 -2.65 -15.59
N ASP A 133 -1.19 -1.49 -15.28
CA ASP A 133 -0.21 -0.87 -16.19
C ASP A 133 0.99 -0.22 -15.47
N VAL A 134 1.85 -1.04 -14.88
CA VAL A 134 3.27 -0.69 -14.66
C VAL A 134 4.14 -1.87 -15.07
N THR A 135 3.98 -2.31 -16.32
CA THR A 135 4.98 -3.18 -16.96
C THR A 135 5.92 -2.31 -17.79
N VAL A 136 7.05 -1.94 -17.19
CA VAL A 136 8.37 -1.75 -17.82
C VAL A 136 8.35 -1.35 -19.31
N ARG A 137 8.24 -0.04 -19.60
CA ARG A 137 8.90 0.53 -20.79
C ARG A 137 10.26 1.07 -20.41
N SER A 138 11.21 0.15 -20.23
CA SER A 138 12.64 0.47 -20.19
C SER A 138 13.41 -0.50 -21.10
N ARG A 139 13.60 -0.08 -22.36
CA ARG A 139 14.75 -0.41 -23.22
C ARG A 139 15.03 0.84 -24.05
N ARG A 140 15.91 1.71 -23.55
CA ARG A 140 17.31 1.84 -23.99
C ARG A 140 17.45 2.11 -25.49
N HIS A 141 17.98 3.29 -25.78
CA HIS A 141 18.74 3.64 -26.96
C HIS A 141 19.44 2.45 -27.60
N GLN A 142 19.21 2.25 -28.89
CA GLN A 142 20.27 1.87 -29.82
C GLN A 142 20.43 2.98 -30.84
N VAL A 143 21.52 3.73 -30.67
CA VAL A 143 22.22 4.42 -31.74
C VAL A 143 22.62 3.36 -32.76
N ARG A 144 22.31 3.60 -34.04
CA ARG A 144 23.06 3.00 -35.14
C ARG A 144 23.30 4.07 -36.20
N GLU A 145 24.57 4.08 -36.60
CA GLU A 145 25.25 4.86 -37.64
C GLU A 145 24.56 4.78 -39.00
#